data_AF-A0A2I4C2P4-F1
#
_entry.id   AF-A0A2I4C2P4-F1
#
_cell.length_a   1.000
_cell.length_b   1.000
_cell.length_c   1.000
_cell.angle_alpha   90.00
_cell.angle_beta   90.00
_cell.angle_gamma   90.00
#
_symmetry.space_group_name_H-M   'P 1'
#
loop_
_entity.id
_entity.type
_entity.pdbx_description
1 polymer ?
#
loop_
_entity_poly.entity_id
_entity_poly.type
_entity_poly.pdbx_seq_one_letter_code
_entity_poly.pdbx_strand_id
1 'polypeptide(L)'
;MRFFSSLLKNTNPKIEYYSRFSPSPLSIKQFLDFGRENACEKTSYMFLRKELPVRLANTMREVNLLPDNLLSQPSVRLVQKWYMQSFVELLEFENKKPEDPHTLNDFLELLIEIRNRHNDVVPTMAQGVIEYKEKFGFDPFSSSNIQYFLDRFYTNRISFRMLINQHTLLFGNDTNPAHPKHIGSIDPNCNVSEVVRDAYDTAKMLCEKYYSAAPELKIEEFNMKTPKKPIQMVVFF
;
A
#
# COMPACT_ATOMS: atom_id res chain seq x y z
N MET A 1 -6.51 -12.94 28.65
CA MET A 1 -7.16 -11.91 27.81
C MET A 1 -7.15 -10.47 28.38
N ARG A 2 -6.52 -10.17 29.54
CA ARG A 2 -6.46 -8.79 30.10
C ARG A 2 -5.15 -8.01 29.86
N PHE A 3 -4.11 -8.64 29.31
CA PHE A 3 -2.83 -7.98 29.07
C PHE A 3 -2.77 -7.15 27.77
N PHE A 4 -3.59 -7.47 26.76
CA PHE A 4 -3.57 -6.77 25.47
C PHE A 4 -4.37 -5.45 25.44
N SER A 5 -5.32 -5.23 26.36
CA SER A 5 -6.09 -3.98 26.39
C SER A 5 -5.30 -2.79 26.97
N SER A 6 -4.22 -3.05 27.72
CA SER A 6 -3.34 -2.03 28.28
C SER A 6 -2.33 -1.48 27.25
N LEU A 7 -1.91 -2.31 26.29
CA LEU A 7 -0.92 -1.95 25.27
C LEU A 7 -1.41 -0.89 24.25
N LEU A 8 -2.73 -0.75 24.07
CA LEU A 8 -3.29 0.24 23.14
C LEU A 8 -3.53 1.61 23.78
N LYS A 9 -3.57 1.70 25.12
CA LYS A 9 -3.76 2.98 25.85
C LYS A 9 -2.46 3.66 26.26
N ASN A 10 -1.35 2.93 26.34
CA ASN A 10 -0.03 3.53 26.43
C ASN A 10 0.47 3.83 25.02
N THR A 11 0.56 5.11 24.67
CA THR A 11 1.31 5.56 23.49
C THR A 11 2.70 4.93 23.53
N ASN A 12 2.92 3.92 22.68
CA ASN A 12 4.24 3.29 22.55
C ASN A 12 5.23 4.43 22.21
N PRO A 13 6.26 4.70 23.04
CA PRO A 13 7.16 5.84 22.85
C PRO A 13 7.85 5.78 21.48
N LYS A 14 8.00 4.60 20.88
CA LYS A 14 8.49 4.44 19.51
C LYS A 14 7.49 4.97 18.48
N ILE A 15 6.18 4.79 18.63
CA ILE A 15 5.20 5.36 17.71
C ILE A 15 5.23 6.88 17.78
N GLU A 16 5.28 7.45 18.98
CA GLU A 16 5.42 8.89 19.18
C GLU A 16 6.72 9.42 18.55
N TYR A 17 7.83 8.70 18.69
CA TYR A 17 9.10 9.03 18.05
C TYR A 17 9.00 8.98 16.51
N TYR A 18 8.54 7.86 15.95
CA TYR A 18 8.50 7.64 14.49
C TYR A 18 7.47 8.52 13.77
N SER A 19 6.37 8.88 14.44
CA SER A 19 5.33 9.75 13.87
C SER A 19 5.71 11.22 13.78
N ARG A 20 6.81 11.65 14.42
CA ARG A 20 7.36 13.00 14.26
C ARG A 20 8.12 13.20 12.97
N PHE A 21 8.54 12.11 12.32
CA PHE A 21 9.19 12.17 11.02
C PHE A 21 8.15 12.26 9.91
N SER A 22 8.46 13.08 8.91
CA SER A 22 7.66 13.15 7.68
C SER A 22 8.03 11.99 6.75
N PRO A 23 7.05 11.27 6.16
CA PRO A 23 7.32 10.29 5.12
C PRO A 23 8.09 10.90 3.95
N SER A 24 9.02 10.14 3.39
CA SER A 24 9.85 10.57 2.26
C SER A 24 9.13 10.27 0.94
N PRO A 25 8.63 11.27 0.19
CA PRO A 25 8.02 11.02 -1.11
C PRO A 25 9.10 10.60 -2.12
N LEU A 26 8.78 9.60 -2.94
CA LEU A 26 9.62 9.14 -4.05
C LEU A 26 8.89 9.36 -5.37
N SER A 27 9.58 9.95 -6.33
CA SER A 27 9.11 10.06 -7.70
C SER A 27 9.23 8.73 -8.44
N ILE A 28 8.41 8.53 -9.46
CA ILE A 28 8.50 7.37 -10.37
C ILE A 28 9.90 7.28 -11.00
N LYS A 29 10.50 8.43 -11.33
CA LYS A 29 11.88 8.47 -11.85
C LYS A 29 12.88 7.88 -10.86
N GLN A 30 12.80 8.23 -9.57
CA GLN A 30 13.70 7.67 -8.56
C GLN A 30 13.55 6.14 -8.43
N PHE A 31 12.33 5.60 -8.50
CA PHE A 31 12.13 4.15 -8.52
C PHE A 31 12.77 3.49 -9.75
N LEU A 32 12.55 4.07 -10.94
CA LEU A 32 13.12 3.57 -12.19
C LEU A 32 14.65 3.62 -12.20
N ASP A 33 15.22 4.77 -11.85
CA ASP A 33 16.68 4.97 -11.82
C ASP A 33 17.33 4.00 -10.80
N PHE A 34 16.69 3.78 -9.65
CA PHE A 34 17.13 2.79 -8.66
C PHE A 34 17.12 1.37 -9.23
N GLY A 35 15.97 0.92 -9.76
CA GLY A 35 15.82 -0.47 -10.19
C GLY A 35 16.52 -0.82 -11.51
N ARG A 36 16.85 0.17 -12.35
CA ARG A 36 17.59 -0.07 -13.61
C ARG A 36 19.11 -0.02 -13.45
N GLU A 37 19.62 0.99 -12.75
CA GLU A 37 21.05 1.32 -12.77
C GLU A 37 21.75 0.92 -11.47
N ASN A 38 21.03 0.91 -10.35
CA ASN A 38 21.62 0.83 -9.01
C ASN A 38 20.84 -0.11 -8.08
N ALA A 39 20.32 -1.23 -8.60
CA ALA A 39 19.50 -2.19 -7.85
C ALA A 39 20.34 -2.87 -6.75
N CYS A 40 20.53 -2.15 -5.64
CA CYS A 40 21.33 -2.56 -4.50
C CYS A 40 20.39 -2.86 -3.33
N GLU A 41 20.25 -4.14 -3.01
CA GLU A 41 19.37 -4.62 -1.95
C GLU A 41 19.70 -3.96 -0.60
N LYS A 42 20.99 -3.81 -0.28
CA LYS A 42 21.45 -3.12 0.94
C LYS A 42 20.94 -1.68 1.03
N THR A 43 21.01 -0.92 -0.07
CA THR A 43 20.49 0.46 -0.11
C THR A 43 18.98 0.48 0.09
N SER A 44 18.25 -0.45 -0.56
CA SER A 44 16.80 -0.57 -0.40
C SER A 44 16.42 -0.92 1.04
N TYR A 45 17.06 -1.92 1.64
CA TYR A 45 16.89 -2.30 3.04
C TYR A 45 17.13 -1.13 3.99
N MET A 46 18.24 -0.41 3.84
CA MET A 46 18.61 0.71 4.69
C MET A 46 17.59 1.85 4.65
N PHE A 47 16.98 2.08 3.48
CA PHE A 47 15.87 3.02 3.32
C PHE A 47 14.58 2.49 3.96
N LEU A 48 14.14 1.29 3.59
CA LEU A 48 12.83 0.75 3.98
C LEU A 48 12.71 0.46 5.47
N ARG A 49 13.77 -0.02 6.11
CA ARG A 49 13.77 -0.29 7.57
C ARG A 49 13.52 0.98 8.41
N LYS A 50 13.72 2.17 7.83
CA LYS A 50 13.41 3.46 8.46
C LYS A 50 12.08 4.02 7.95
N GLU A 51 11.88 4.04 6.64
CA GLU A 51 10.71 4.64 6.00
C GLU A 51 9.40 3.91 6.34
N LEU A 52 9.39 2.58 6.38
CA LEU A 52 8.18 1.80 6.66
C LEU A 52 7.67 2.03 8.09
N PRO A 53 8.51 1.99 9.16
CA PRO A 53 8.09 2.41 10.49
C PRO A 53 7.55 3.84 10.57
N VAL A 54 8.15 4.80 9.86
CA VAL A 54 7.65 6.19 9.81
C VAL A 54 6.22 6.24 9.26
N ARG A 55 5.96 5.58 8.12
CA ARG A 55 4.62 5.56 7.50
C ARG A 55 3.58 4.85 8.36
N LEU A 56 3.95 3.74 9.00
CA LEU A 56 3.07 3.03 9.92
C LEU A 56 2.74 3.88 11.15
N ALA A 57 3.74 4.53 11.75
CA ALA A 57 3.55 5.38 12.93
C ALA A 57 2.65 6.59 12.63
N ASN A 58 2.86 7.26 11.50
CA ASN A 58 1.98 8.35 11.04
C ASN A 58 0.53 7.85 10.85
N THR A 59 0.35 6.70 10.20
CA THR A 59 -1.01 6.14 10.02
C THR A 59 -1.66 5.79 11.34
N MET A 60 -0.95 5.12 12.24
CA MET A 60 -1.50 4.75 13.56
C MET A 60 -1.89 5.98 14.38
N ARG A 61 -1.13 7.08 14.27
CA ARG A 61 -1.50 8.36 14.88
C ARG A 61 -2.78 8.92 14.30
N GLU A 62 -2.93 8.92 12.99
CA GLU A 62 -4.16 9.38 12.33
C GLU A 62 -5.38 8.52 12.69
N VAL A 63 -5.21 7.19 12.75
CA VAL A 63 -6.27 6.28 13.19
C VAL A 63 -6.73 6.66 14.61
N ASN A 64 -5.81 6.97 15.51
CA ASN A 64 -6.14 7.35 16.89
C ASN A 64 -6.83 8.71 17.02
N LEU A 65 -6.95 9.50 15.95
CA LEU A 65 -7.74 10.74 15.91
C LEU A 65 -9.19 10.52 15.47
N LEU A 66 -9.55 9.29 15.08
CA LEU A 66 -10.93 8.94 14.75
C LEU A 66 -11.84 9.02 15.99
N PRO A 67 -13.15 9.23 15.80
CA PRO A 67 -14.11 9.21 16.91
C PRO A 67 -14.03 7.90 17.70
N ASP A 68 -14.11 7.98 19.04
CA ASP A 68 -14.05 6.81 19.94
C ASP A 68 -15.07 5.73 19.56
N ASN A 69 -16.26 6.14 19.11
CA ASN A 69 -17.30 5.24 18.65
C ASN A 69 -16.84 4.42 17.44
N LEU A 70 -16.13 5.01 16.48
CA LEU A 70 -15.56 4.30 15.33
C LEU A 70 -14.34 3.45 15.75
N LEU A 71 -13.45 3.99 16.58
CA LEU A 71 -12.31 3.25 17.14
C LEU A 71 -12.71 2.02 17.97
N SER A 72 -13.91 2.03 18.54
CA SER A 72 -14.43 0.90 19.31
C SER A 72 -14.88 -0.27 18.44
N GLN A 73 -15.04 -0.07 17.12
CA GLN A 73 -15.56 -1.10 16.22
C GLN A 73 -14.56 -2.26 16.07
N PRO A 74 -15.04 -3.53 16.09
CA PRO A 74 -14.19 -4.71 15.98
C PRO A 74 -13.26 -4.69 14.77
N SER A 75 -13.77 -4.27 13.62
CA SER A 75 -13.00 -4.24 12.38
C SER A 75 -11.90 -3.18 12.40
N VAL A 76 -12.17 -1.99 12.96
CA VAL A 76 -11.13 -0.94 13.13
C VAL A 76 -10.03 -1.39 14.09
N ARG A 77 -10.40 -2.06 15.20
CA ARG A 77 -9.44 -2.62 16.15
C ARG A 77 -8.57 -3.72 15.54
N LEU A 78 -9.12 -4.52 14.63
CA LEU A 78 -8.36 -5.53 13.91
C LEU A 78 -7.28 -4.89 13.03
N VAL A 79 -7.64 -3.83 12.30
CA VAL A 79 -6.67 -3.06 11.51
C VAL A 79 -5.58 -2.44 12.39
N GLN A 80 -5.95 -1.83 13.54
CA GLN A 80 -4.96 -1.29 14.48
C GLN A 80 -3.96 -2.36 14.95
N LYS A 81 -4.43 -3.60 15.21
CA LYS A 81 -3.55 -4.72 15.58
C LYS A 81 -2.57 -5.09 14.47
N TRP A 82 -3.03 -5.18 13.23
CA TRP A 82 -2.15 -5.48 12.09
C TRP A 82 -1.06 -4.43 11.89
N TYR A 83 -1.42 -3.15 12.00
CA TYR A 83 -0.45 -2.05 11.90
C TYR A 83 0.56 -2.08 13.06
N MET A 84 0.09 -2.29 14.30
CA MET A 84 0.97 -2.40 15.47
C MET A 84 1.94 -3.58 15.34
N GLN A 85 1.44 -4.76 14.95
CA GLN A 85 2.27 -5.94 14.76
C GLN A 85 3.37 -5.69 13.72
N SER A 86 2.99 -5.17 12.56
CA SER A 86 3.94 -4.87 11.47
C SER A 86 4.97 -3.82 11.90
N PHE A 87 4.56 -2.84 12.69
CA PHE A 87 5.46 -1.83 13.23
C PHE A 87 6.48 -2.44 14.19
N VAL A 88 6.05 -3.28 15.13
CA VAL A 88 6.95 -3.94 16.10
C VAL A 88 7.95 -4.85 15.39
N GLU A 89 7.50 -5.67 14.46
CA GLU A 89 8.37 -6.59 13.70
C GLU A 89 9.41 -5.82 12.87
N LEU A 90 9.03 -4.72 12.22
CA LEU A 90 9.99 -3.87 11.49
C LEU A 90 11.04 -3.24 12.40
N LEU A 91 10.69 -2.91 13.65
CA LEU A 91 11.65 -2.33 14.60
C LEU A 91 12.76 -3.31 15.00
N GLU A 92 12.56 -4.63 14.83
CA GLU A 92 13.63 -5.61 15.06
C GLU A 92 14.83 -5.41 14.12
N PHE A 93 14.62 -4.72 13.00
CA PHE A 93 15.64 -4.42 11.99
C PHE A 93 16.27 -3.02 12.13
N GLU A 94 15.83 -2.21 13.11
CA GLU A 94 16.30 -0.82 13.31
C GLU A 94 17.83 -0.73 13.41
N ASN A 95 18.45 -1.69 14.12
CA ASN A 95 19.88 -1.72 14.41
C ASN A 95 20.64 -2.89 13.76
N LYS A 96 19.97 -3.78 13.01
CA LYS A 96 20.61 -4.94 12.34
C LYS A 96 21.41 -4.47 11.12
N LYS A 97 22.63 -4.97 10.93
CA LYS A 97 23.48 -4.48 9.83
C LYS A 97 23.18 -5.24 8.53
N PRO A 98 23.22 -4.59 7.36
CA PRO A 98 23.03 -5.27 6.08
C PRO A 98 24.19 -6.22 5.71
N GLU A 99 25.30 -6.17 6.43
CA GLU A 99 26.43 -7.11 6.27
C GLU A 99 26.17 -8.47 6.92
N ASP A 100 25.19 -8.57 7.82
CA ASP A 100 24.87 -9.81 8.52
C ASP A 100 24.22 -10.82 7.53
N PRO A 101 24.70 -12.08 7.44
CA PRO A 101 24.37 -13.00 6.34
C PRO A 101 22.89 -13.33 6.12
N HIS A 102 22.05 -13.17 7.15
CA HIS A 102 20.62 -13.51 7.10
C HIS A 102 19.70 -12.29 7.08
N THR A 103 20.22 -11.10 7.45
CA THR A 103 19.39 -9.92 7.70
C THR A 103 18.56 -9.50 6.48
N LEU A 104 19.13 -9.53 5.28
CA LEU A 104 18.42 -9.12 4.06
C LEU A 104 17.29 -10.10 3.71
N ASN A 105 17.58 -11.41 3.78
CA ASN A 105 16.60 -12.45 3.52
C ASN A 105 15.47 -12.44 4.56
N ASP A 106 15.80 -12.34 5.85
CA ASP A 106 14.80 -12.26 6.93
C ASP A 106 13.92 -11.01 6.78
N PHE A 107 14.50 -9.89 6.33
CA PHE A 107 13.76 -8.67 6.05
C PHE A 107 12.81 -8.84 4.86
N LEU A 108 13.29 -9.45 3.77
CA LEU A 108 12.48 -9.76 2.59
C LEU A 108 11.27 -10.62 2.96
N GLU A 109 11.48 -11.70 3.71
CA GLU A 109 10.40 -12.57 4.19
C GLU A 109 9.41 -11.82 5.09
N LEU A 110 9.91 -10.99 6.02
CA LEU A 110 9.04 -10.13 6.82
C LEU A 110 8.19 -9.18 5.96
N LEU A 111 8.75 -8.59 4.90
CA LEU A 111 7.99 -7.73 4.00
C LEU A 111 6.88 -8.50 3.26
N ILE A 112 7.11 -9.75 2.89
CA ILE A 112 6.10 -10.63 2.30
C ILE A 112 5.00 -10.93 3.32
N GLU A 113 5.35 -11.25 4.56
CA GLU A 113 4.39 -11.49 5.64
C GLU A 113 3.53 -10.25 5.92
N ILE A 114 4.17 -9.07 6.03
CA ILE A 114 3.48 -7.79 6.22
C ILE A 114 2.52 -7.52 5.06
N ARG A 115 2.96 -7.71 3.81
CA ARG A 115 2.10 -7.56 2.62
C ARG A 115 0.86 -8.44 2.74
N ASN A 116 1.04 -9.72 3.06
CA ASN A 116 -0.04 -10.69 3.16
C ASN A 116 -1.01 -10.35 4.30
N ARG A 117 -0.49 -9.97 5.48
CA ARG A 117 -1.28 -9.52 6.63
C ARG A 117 -2.15 -8.32 6.31
N HIS A 118 -1.66 -7.42 5.46
CA HIS A 118 -2.35 -6.19 5.11
C HIS A 118 -3.32 -6.34 3.94
N ASN A 119 -3.43 -7.50 3.29
CA ASN A 119 -4.27 -7.70 2.09
C ASN A 119 -5.72 -7.22 2.30
N ASP A 120 -6.32 -7.55 3.45
CA ASP A 120 -7.73 -7.27 3.74
C ASP A 120 -7.97 -5.95 4.48
N VAL A 121 -6.95 -5.11 4.67
CA VAL A 121 -7.11 -3.82 5.38
C VAL A 121 -8.20 -2.94 4.77
N VAL A 122 -8.33 -2.91 3.44
CA VAL A 122 -9.37 -2.10 2.76
C VAL A 122 -10.77 -2.58 3.08
N PRO A 123 -11.14 -3.85 2.77
CA PRO A 123 -12.48 -4.35 3.11
C PRO A 123 -12.73 -4.35 4.62
N THR A 124 -11.75 -4.66 5.46
CA THR A 124 -11.92 -4.61 6.93
C THR A 124 -12.15 -3.18 7.42
N MET A 125 -11.40 -2.18 6.96
CA MET A 125 -11.67 -0.79 7.37
C MET A 125 -13.05 -0.32 6.88
N ALA A 126 -13.44 -0.67 5.66
CA ALA A 126 -14.78 -0.39 5.15
C ALA A 126 -15.87 -1.02 6.03
N GLN A 127 -15.69 -2.28 6.44
CA GLN A 127 -16.58 -2.95 7.38
C GLN A 127 -16.68 -2.21 8.72
N GLY A 128 -15.56 -1.67 9.24
CA GLY A 128 -15.58 -0.84 10.45
C GLY A 128 -16.41 0.44 10.34
N VAL A 129 -16.40 1.07 9.17
CA VAL A 129 -17.26 2.24 8.89
C VAL A 129 -18.73 1.83 8.75
N ILE A 130 -19.02 0.66 8.17
CA ILE A 130 -20.37 0.10 8.11
C ILE A 130 -20.89 -0.21 9.52
N GLU A 131 -20.12 -0.91 10.35
CA GLU A 131 -20.44 -1.23 11.75
C GLU A 131 -20.78 0.05 12.55
N TYR A 132 -19.99 1.11 12.35
CA TYR A 132 -20.25 2.41 12.96
C TYR A 132 -21.57 3.03 12.45
N LYS A 133 -21.77 3.07 11.13
CA LYS A 133 -22.97 3.67 10.52
C LYS A 133 -24.26 2.95 10.94
N GLU A 134 -24.24 1.62 10.99
CA GLU A 134 -25.39 0.82 11.43
C GLU A 134 -25.75 1.06 12.90
N LYS A 135 -24.74 1.27 13.75
CA LYS A 135 -24.93 1.43 15.19
C LYS A 135 -25.26 2.86 15.62
N PHE A 136 -24.67 3.86 14.98
CA PHE A 136 -24.76 5.26 15.40
C PHE A 136 -25.47 6.16 14.38
N GLY A 137 -25.83 5.64 13.21
CA GLY A 137 -26.45 6.41 12.14
C GLY A 137 -25.46 7.24 11.34
N PHE A 138 -25.99 8.17 10.54
CA PHE A 138 -25.22 9.10 9.72
C PHE A 138 -25.23 10.49 10.35
N ASP A 139 -24.03 11.05 10.55
CA ASP A 139 -23.82 12.43 10.97
C ASP A 139 -22.92 13.15 9.95
N PRO A 140 -23.36 14.27 9.33
CA PRO A 140 -22.59 14.96 8.29
C PRO A 140 -21.19 15.42 8.73
N PHE A 141 -21.04 15.84 9.99
CA PHE A 141 -19.76 16.31 10.52
C PHE A 141 -18.78 15.15 10.67
N SER A 142 -19.22 14.07 11.33
CA SER A 142 -18.45 12.82 11.46
C SER A 142 -18.10 12.23 10.10
N SER A 143 -19.03 12.27 9.14
CA SER A 143 -18.80 11.77 7.78
C SER A 143 -17.66 12.51 7.08
N SER A 144 -17.58 13.83 7.22
CA SER A 144 -16.51 14.62 6.60
C SER A 144 -15.13 14.28 7.19
N ASN A 145 -15.06 14.11 8.51
CA ASN A 145 -13.83 13.71 9.19
C ASN A 145 -13.39 12.28 8.83
N ILE A 146 -14.36 11.36 8.72
CA ILE A 146 -14.11 9.98 8.29
C ILE A 146 -13.62 9.97 6.84
N GLN A 147 -14.23 10.74 5.93
CA GLN A 147 -13.79 10.84 4.54
C GLN A 147 -12.34 11.34 4.46
N TYR A 148 -12.03 12.45 5.14
CA TYR A 148 -10.68 12.99 5.20
C TYR A 148 -9.65 11.97 5.70
N PHE A 149 -10.01 11.22 6.75
CA PHE A 149 -9.18 10.14 7.25
C PHE A 149 -8.99 9.02 6.22
N LEU A 150 -10.08 8.54 5.60
CA LEU A 150 -10.03 7.41 4.65
C LEU A 150 -9.16 7.74 3.43
N ASP A 151 -9.26 8.95 2.90
CA ASP A 151 -8.44 9.39 1.76
C ASP A 151 -6.95 9.31 2.08
N ARG A 152 -6.55 9.78 3.27
CA ARG A 152 -5.16 9.73 3.74
C ARG A 152 -4.71 8.32 4.08
N PHE A 153 -5.55 7.57 4.79
CA PHE A 153 -5.30 6.19 5.18
C PHE A 153 -5.04 5.29 3.96
N TYR A 154 -5.92 5.37 2.95
CA TYR A 154 -5.77 4.57 1.73
C TYR A 154 -4.63 5.06 0.84
N THR A 155 -4.38 6.37 0.76
CA THR A 155 -3.20 6.90 0.06
C THR A 155 -1.91 6.39 0.69
N ASN A 156 -1.79 6.44 2.02
CA ASN A 156 -0.60 5.91 2.70
C ASN A 156 -0.47 4.39 2.48
N ARG A 157 -1.58 3.64 2.51
CA ARG A 157 -1.57 2.19 2.22
C ARG A 157 -1.10 1.87 0.80
N ILE A 158 -1.54 2.62 -0.21
CA ILE A 158 -1.05 2.48 -1.60
C ILE A 158 0.46 2.72 -1.61
N SER A 159 0.93 3.78 -0.97
CA SER A 159 2.35 4.12 -0.89
C SER A 159 3.19 3.05 -0.17
N PHE A 160 2.64 2.44 0.88
CA PHE A 160 3.28 1.39 1.67
C PHE A 160 3.40 0.09 0.87
N ARG A 161 2.30 -0.30 0.19
CA ARG A 161 2.30 -1.44 -0.73
C ARG A 161 3.26 -1.22 -1.90
N MET A 162 3.34 0.00 -2.44
CA MET A 162 4.29 0.35 -3.51
C MET A 162 5.74 0.07 -3.08
N LEU A 163 6.14 0.54 -1.89
CA LEU A 163 7.49 0.30 -1.38
C LEU A 163 7.82 -1.19 -1.19
N ILE A 164 6.89 -1.94 -0.60
CA ILE A 164 7.07 -3.38 -0.36
C ILE A 164 7.10 -4.16 -1.68
N ASN A 165 6.18 -3.87 -2.60
CA ASN A 165 6.14 -4.51 -3.91
C ASN A 165 7.44 -4.28 -4.69
N GLN A 166 7.96 -3.04 -4.68
CA GLN A 166 9.21 -2.73 -5.37
C GLN A 166 10.38 -3.55 -4.83
N HIS A 167 10.53 -3.64 -3.50
CA HIS A 167 11.60 -4.44 -2.90
C HIS A 167 11.45 -5.93 -3.20
N THR A 168 10.25 -6.48 -2.96
CA THR A 168 9.98 -7.91 -3.13
C THR A 168 10.07 -8.36 -4.59
N LEU A 169 9.71 -7.51 -5.56
CA LEU A 169 9.84 -7.85 -6.99
C LEU A 169 11.25 -7.68 -7.54
N LEU A 170 12.07 -6.80 -6.95
CA LEU A 170 13.46 -6.59 -7.40
C LEU A 170 14.44 -7.60 -6.78
N PHE A 171 14.20 -8.01 -5.53
CA PHE A 171 15.14 -8.82 -4.75
C PHE A 171 14.58 -10.18 -4.32
N GLY A 172 13.28 -10.43 -4.56
CA GLY A 172 12.68 -11.74 -4.30
C GLY A 172 12.99 -12.78 -5.37
N ASN A 173 12.79 -14.05 -5.02
CA ASN A 173 13.01 -15.18 -5.93
C ASN A 173 11.92 -15.30 -7.03
N ASP A 174 10.81 -14.58 -6.89
CA ASP A 174 9.76 -14.49 -7.89
C ASP A 174 10.16 -13.50 -9.00
N THR A 175 11.01 -13.95 -9.92
CA THR A 175 11.13 -13.28 -11.22
C THR A 175 9.76 -13.37 -11.89
N ASN A 176 9.02 -12.27 -12.02
CA ASN A 176 7.71 -12.28 -12.67
C ASN A 176 7.89 -12.58 -14.17
N PRO A 177 7.71 -13.84 -14.62
CA PRO A 177 8.09 -14.23 -15.98
C PRO A 177 7.15 -13.62 -17.00
N ALA A 178 5.96 -13.21 -16.57
CA ALA A 178 4.95 -12.58 -17.41
C ALA A 178 5.36 -11.16 -17.85
N HIS A 179 6.19 -10.46 -17.07
CA HIS A 179 6.56 -9.06 -17.35
C HIS A 179 8.06 -8.79 -17.16
N PRO A 180 8.94 -9.43 -17.95
CA PRO A 180 10.40 -9.32 -17.79
C PRO A 180 10.96 -7.92 -18.08
N LYS A 181 10.16 -7.02 -18.66
CA LYS A 181 10.55 -5.63 -18.97
C LYS A 181 10.21 -4.64 -17.86
N HIS A 182 9.47 -5.08 -16.83
CA HIS A 182 9.10 -4.22 -15.71
C HIS A 182 10.29 -4.05 -14.75
N ILE A 183 10.30 -2.89 -14.08
CA ILE A 183 11.24 -2.59 -13.00
C ILE A 183 10.43 -2.62 -11.71
N GLY A 184 10.53 -3.73 -10.98
CA GLY A 184 9.57 -4.05 -9.91
C GLY A 184 8.16 -4.09 -10.48
N SER A 185 7.26 -3.27 -9.93
CA SER A 185 5.89 -3.10 -10.44
C SER A 185 5.69 -1.95 -11.44
N ILE A 186 6.77 -1.34 -11.93
CA ILE A 186 6.69 -0.22 -12.89
C ILE A 186 6.95 -0.72 -14.30
N ASP A 187 6.01 -0.46 -15.21
CA ASP A 187 6.24 -0.57 -16.64
C ASP A 187 6.74 0.79 -17.18
N PRO A 188 8.00 0.86 -17.66
CA PRO A 188 8.55 2.08 -18.22
C PRO A 188 7.97 2.47 -19.59
N ASN A 189 7.32 1.54 -20.31
CA ASN A 189 6.82 1.74 -21.67
C ASN A 189 5.38 1.21 -21.80
N CYS A 190 4.55 1.45 -20.79
CA CYS A 190 3.17 0.96 -20.72
C CYS A 190 2.35 1.46 -21.90
N ASN A 191 1.77 0.53 -22.66
CA ASN A 191 0.79 0.83 -23.70
C ASN A 191 -0.57 1.08 -23.05
N VAL A 192 -0.97 2.36 -23.01
CA VAL A 192 -2.19 2.79 -22.31
C VAL A 192 -3.44 2.11 -22.88
N SER A 193 -3.50 1.92 -24.20
CA SER A 193 -4.65 1.30 -24.85
C SER A 193 -4.78 -0.18 -24.58
N GLU A 194 -3.67 -0.88 -24.35
CA GLU A 194 -3.72 -2.28 -23.90
C GLU A 194 -4.31 -2.38 -22.50
N VAL A 195 -3.86 -1.53 -21.56
CA VAL A 195 -4.44 -1.47 -20.20
C VAL A 195 -5.94 -1.15 -20.23
N VAL A 196 -6.37 -0.23 -21.10
CA VAL A 196 -7.80 0.08 -21.27
C VAL A 196 -8.58 -1.13 -21.80
N ARG A 197 -8.04 -1.87 -22.77
CA ARG A 197 -8.67 -3.08 -23.30
C ARG A 197 -8.76 -4.18 -22.24
N ASP A 198 -7.69 -4.45 -21.51
CA ASP A 198 -7.66 -5.47 -20.46
C ASP A 198 -8.69 -5.18 -19.35
N ALA A 199 -8.77 -3.92 -18.93
CA ALA A 199 -9.75 -3.47 -17.95
C ALA A 199 -11.19 -3.59 -18.49
N TYR A 200 -11.41 -3.21 -19.75
CA TYR A 200 -12.70 -3.35 -20.42
C TYR A 200 -13.11 -4.81 -20.55
N ASP A 201 -12.23 -5.71 -20.99
CA ASP A 201 -12.55 -7.13 -21.19
C ASP A 201 -12.94 -7.80 -19.87
N THR A 202 -12.25 -7.46 -18.78
CA THR A 202 -12.62 -7.92 -17.44
C THR A 202 -13.99 -7.40 -17.01
N ALA A 203 -14.28 -6.11 -17.22
CA ALA A 203 -15.58 -5.52 -16.88
C ALA A 203 -16.71 -6.05 -17.77
N LYS A 204 -16.45 -6.25 -19.06
CA LYS A 204 -17.35 -6.82 -20.06
C LYS A 204 -17.75 -8.24 -19.66
N MET A 205 -16.77 -9.08 -19.32
CA MET A 205 -17.02 -10.44 -18.86
C MET A 205 -17.99 -10.48 -17.66
N LEU A 206 -17.79 -9.58 -16.68
CA LEU A 206 -18.72 -9.46 -15.55
C LEU A 206 -20.10 -8.97 -16.01
N CYS A 207 -20.16 -7.94 -16.86
CA CYS A 207 -21.42 -7.40 -17.36
C CYS A 207 -22.24 -8.45 -18.13
N GLU A 208 -21.62 -9.16 -19.07
CA GLU A 208 -22.25 -10.24 -19.83
C GLU A 208 -22.71 -11.38 -18.94
N LYS A 209 -21.95 -11.71 -17.88
CA LYS A 209 -22.35 -12.72 -16.91
C LYS A 209 -23.65 -12.37 -16.17
N TYR A 210 -23.87 -11.10 -15.81
CA TYR A 210 -25.05 -10.68 -15.05
C TYR A 210 -26.22 -10.21 -15.92
N TYR A 211 -25.94 -9.67 -17.11
CA TYR A 211 -26.93 -8.99 -17.96
C TYR A 211 -27.07 -9.60 -19.35
N SER A 212 -26.28 -10.64 -19.68
CA SER A 212 -26.27 -11.31 -21.00
C SER A 212 -25.94 -10.38 -22.19
N ALA A 213 -25.47 -9.16 -21.93
CA ALA A 213 -25.06 -8.18 -22.91
C ALA A 213 -24.10 -7.17 -22.27
N ALA A 214 -23.25 -6.55 -23.09
CA ALA A 214 -22.38 -5.45 -22.69
C ALA A 214 -22.15 -4.51 -23.88
N PRO A 215 -21.92 -3.19 -23.63
CA PRO A 215 -21.61 -2.23 -24.68
C PRO A 215 -20.24 -2.51 -25.32
N GLU A 216 -20.07 -2.18 -26.60
CA GLU A 216 -18.78 -2.28 -27.30
C GLU A 216 -17.79 -1.17 -26.90
N LEU A 217 -16.50 -1.49 -26.91
CA LEU A 217 -15.41 -0.52 -26.72
C LEU A 217 -14.94 0.05 -28.06
N LYS A 218 -14.83 1.38 -28.12
CA LYS A 218 -14.15 2.11 -29.19
C LYS A 218 -13.04 2.96 -28.57
N ILE A 219 -11.80 2.79 -29.03
CA ILE A 219 -10.64 3.55 -28.54
C ILE A 219 -10.12 4.43 -29.67
N GLU A 220 -9.96 5.71 -29.40
CA GLU A 220 -9.27 6.67 -30.26
C GLU A 220 -8.08 7.24 -29.49
N GLU A 221 -6.89 7.25 -30.11
CA GLU A 221 -5.66 7.75 -29.50
C GLU A 221 -5.20 9.03 -30.17
N PHE A 222 -4.80 10.02 -29.35
CA PHE A 222 -4.20 11.26 -29.82
C PHE A 222 -2.84 11.51 -29.17
N ASN A 223 -1.77 11.09 -29.85
CA ASN A 223 -0.41 11.30 -29.39
C ASN A 223 0.19 12.60 -29.97
N MET A 224 0.14 13.68 -29.20
CA MET A 224 0.69 14.98 -29.61
C MET A 224 2.22 14.98 -29.80
N LYS A 225 2.95 14.19 -29.00
CA LYS A 225 4.42 14.17 -29.04
C LYS A 225 4.93 13.39 -30.25
N THR A 226 4.29 12.27 -30.55
CA THR A 226 4.63 11.40 -31.67
C THR A 226 3.36 10.98 -32.41
N PRO A 227 2.88 11.81 -33.36
CA PRO A 227 1.68 11.52 -34.14
C PRO A 227 1.73 10.14 -34.77
N LYS A 228 0.59 9.42 -34.77
CA LYS A 228 0.40 8.06 -35.29
C LYS A 228 1.15 6.94 -34.54
N LYS A 229 1.86 7.23 -33.45
CA LYS A 229 2.40 6.20 -32.56
C LYS A 229 1.49 5.99 -31.34
N PRO A 230 1.44 4.77 -30.78
CA PRO A 230 0.68 4.51 -29.55
C PRO A 230 1.12 5.43 -28.41
N ILE A 231 0.19 5.77 -27.52
CA ILE A 231 0.50 6.50 -26.29
C ILE A 231 1.22 5.54 -25.32
N GLN A 232 2.49 5.86 -25.05
CA GLN A 232 3.30 5.16 -24.05
C GLN A 232 3.54 6.05 -22.84
N MET A 233 3.31 5.50 -21.65
CA MET A 233 3.53 6.19 -20.38
C MET A 233 4.27 5.30 -19.40
N VAL A 234 4.89 5.92 -18.39
CA VAL A 234 5.41 5.17 -17.25
C VAL A 234 4.28 4.97 -16.26
N VAL A 235 3.95 3.72 -15.96
CA VAL A 235 2.83 3.36 -15.09
C VAL A 235 3.29 2.34 -14.06
N PHE A 236 2.81 2.48 -12.82
CA PHE A 236 2.99 1.46 -11.79
C PHE A 236 1.71 0.62 -11.68
N PHE A 237 1.89 -0.68 -11.46
CA PHE A 237 0.84 -1.66 -11.24
C PHE A 237 0.85 -2.16 -9.79
#